data_AF-A0A3R7KIG0-F1
#
_entry.id   AF-A0A3R7KIG0-F1
#
_cell.length_a   1.000
_cell.length_b   1.000
_cell.length_c   1.000
_cell.angle_alpha   90.00
_cell.angle_beta   90.00
_cell.angle_gamma   90.00
#
_symmetry.space_group_name_H-M   'P 1'
#
loop_
_entity.id
_entity.type
_entity.pdbx_description
1 polymer ?
#
loop_
_entity_poly.entity_id
_entity_poly.type
_entity_poly.pdbx_seq_one_letter_code
_entity_poly.pdbx_strand_id
1 'polypeptide(L)'
;QTHHYVHSVVNCEFALVATVTIHKVTNESVPLLRADLEDKGNTTFVGLSYTPANEWGTVFDDITRTIHNSTWRPGKEYKVALMLQGNKGSVYVDGVLVGNTNILQVLKPRKHDISHFYFGGGENSSVTVKNVFLYNRRLSEDELKAVGQSDVSWKSAGDSSDGSEQRAGGSFNASEQHAGDGSTRADVFRVSILLLLWLWGFAALC
;
A
#
# COMPACT_ATOMS: atom_id res chain seq x y z
N GLN A 1 -32.21 24.40 9.04
CA GLN A 1 -31.80 22.99 9.12
C GLN A 1 -30.28 22.95 9.00
N THR A 2 -29.58 22.72 10.10
CA THR A 2 -28.12 22.72 10.18
C THR A 2 -27.62 21.37 9.71
N HIS A 3 -27.05 21.32 8.51
CA HIS A 3 -26.42 20.11 7.97
C HIS A 3 -25.07 19.88 8.68
N HIS A 4 -25.03 18.90 9.56
CA HIS A 4 -23.77 18.35 10.07
C HIS A 4 -23.22 17.38 9.02
N TYR A 5 -22.28 17.84 8.20
CA TYR A 5 -21.51 16.96 7.31
C TYR A 5 -20.55 16.15 8.17
N VAL A 6 -20.87 14.88 8.40
CA VAL A 6 -19.90 13.92 8.92
C VAL A 6 -19.00 13.56 7.75
N HIS A 7 -17.88 14.27 7.62
CA HIS A 7 -16.92 13.98 6.56
C HIS A 7 -16.30 12.61 6.84
N SER A 8 -16.66 11.59 6.05
CA SER A 8 -16.06 10.27 6.18
C SER A 8 -14.55 10.37 5.92
N VAL A 9 -13.73 9.69 6.72
CA VAL A 9 -12.25 9.75 6.63
C VAL A 9 -11.74 9.40 5.22
N VAL A 10 -12.48 8.54 4.52
CA VAL A 10 -12.18 8.09 3.13
C VAL A 10 -12.26 9.25 2.12
N ASN A 11 -13.03 10.30 2.42
CA ASN A 11 -13.18 11.43 1.51
C ASN A 11 -11.91 12.30 1.47
N CYS A 12 -11.15 12.40 2.56
CA CYS A 12 -9.97 13.27 2.59
C CYS A 12 -8.66 12.52 2.47
N GLU A 13 -8.63 11.23 2.80
CA GLU A 13 -7.39 10.48 2.75
C GLU A 13 -7.64 8.99 2.50
N PHE A 14 -7.04 8.47 1.43
CA PHE A 14 -7.06 7.03 1.17
C PHE A 14 -5.86 6.57 0.35
N ALA A 15 -5.61 5.27 0.39
CA ALA A 15 -4.80 4.55 -0.59
C ALA A 15 -5.58 3.34 -1.12
N LEU A 16 -5.76 3.28 -2.44
CA LEU A 16 -6.38 2.16 -3.13
C LEU A 16 -5.29 1.43 -3.91
N VAL A 17 -5.00 0.19 -3.53
CA VAL A 17 -3.93 -0.62 -4.12
C VAL A 17 -4.55 -1.83 -4.82
N ALA A 18 -4.05 -2.16 -6.00
CA ALA A 18 -4.45 -3.36 -6.72
C ALA A 18 -3.27 -3.97 -7.49
N THR A 19 -3.42 -5.23 -7.85
CA THR A 19 -2.54 -5.91 -8.80
C THR A 19 -3.26 -6.03 -10.14
N VAL A 20 -2.64 -5.54 -11.21
CA VAL A 20 -3.24 -5.51 -12.55
C VAL A 20 -2.35 -6.20 -13.57
N THR A 21 -2.98 -6.94 -14.50
CA THR A 21 -2.33 -7.51 -15.68
C THR A 21 -3.12 -7.09 -16.90
N ILE A 22 -2.45 -6.43 -17.85
CA ILE A 22 -3.04 -6.04 -19.14
C ILE A 22 -2.67 -7.12 -20.14
N HIS A 23 -3.64 -7.82 -20.74
CA HIS A 23 -3.36 -8.97 -21.60
C HIS A 23 -3.20 -8.61 -23.07
N LYS A 24 -3.82 -7.50 -23.52
CA LYS A 24 -3.78 -7.07 -24.92
C LYS A 24 -3.72 -5.55 -25.03
N VAL A 25 -3.08 -5.07 -26.08
CA VAL A 25 -3.15 -3.66 -26.50
C VAL A 25 -4.54 -3.37 -27.05
N THR A 26 -5.02 -2.17 -26.82
CA THR A 26 -6.32 -1.66 -27.30
C THR A 26 -6.10 -0.50 -28.26
N ASN A 27 -7.12 -0.19 -29.07
CA ASN A 27 -7.06 0.94 -30.02
C ASN A 27 -7.28 2.30 -29.35
N GLU A 28 -7.81 2.29 -28.13
CA GLU A 28 -8.12 3.48 -27.34
C GLU A 28 -7.49 3.36 -25.94
N SER A 29 -7.38 4.48 -25.25
CA SER A 29 -6.94 4.50 -23.85
C SER A 29 -8.03 3.92 -22.96
N VAL A 30 -7.65 3.02 -22.05
CA VAL A 30 -8.58 2.27 -21.22
C VAL A 30 -8.31 2.55 -19.73
N PRO A 31 -9.32 2.95 -18.94
CA PRO A 31 -9.16 3.09 -17.50
C PRO A 31 -8.89 1.72 -16.85
N LEU A 32 -8.13 1.71 -15.76
CA LEU A 32 -7.83 0.51 -14.97
C LEU A 32 -8.36 0.63 -13.54
N LEU A 33 -8.05 1.76 -12.92
CA LEU A 33 -8.53 2.12 -11.60
C LEU A 33 -9.00 3.56 -11.63
N ARG A 34 -10.17 3.84 -11.06
CA ARG A 34 -10.68 5.20 -10.89
C ARG A 34 -11.35 5.38 -9.53
N ALA A 35 -11.26 6.58 -9.00
CA ALA A 35 -12.06 7.05 -7.88
C ALA A 35 -12.91 8.24 -8.37
N ASP A 36 -14.23 8.06 -8.37
CA ASP A 36 -15.18 8.97 -8.98
C ASP A 36 -15.96 9.74 -7.89
N LEU A 37 -16.34 10.98 -8.21
CA LEU A 37 -17.16 11.83 -7.35
C LEU A 37 -18.65 11.54 -7.53
N GLU A 38 -19.43 11.74 -6.46
CA GLU A 38 -20.90 11.67 -6.49
C GLU A 38 -21.54 12.92 -7.13
N ASP A 39 -21.17 13.28 -8.35
CA ASP A 39 -21.72 14.44 -9.05
C ASP A 39 -22.58 14.06 -10.26
N LYS A 40 -23.19 15.08 -10.90
CA LYS A 40 -24.04 14.84 -12.08
C LYS A 40 -23.26 14.32 -13.29
N GLY A 41 -21.94 14.44 -13.30
CA GLY A 41 -21.05 14.09 -14.41
C GLY A 41 -20.32 12.75 -14.24
N ASN A 42 -20.37 12.14 -13.04
CA ASN A 42 -19.48 11.04 -12.65
C ASN A 42 -18.00 11.40 -12.87
N THR A 43 -17.60 12.59 -12.40
CA THR A 43 -16.22 13.07 -12.57
C THR A 43 -15.23 12.12 -11.93
N THR A 44 -14.22 11.71 -12.71
CA THR A 44 -13.08 10.93 -12.23
C THR A 44 -12.11 11.86 -11.51
N PHE A 45 -12.02 11.70 -10.19
CA PHE A 45 -11.18 12.56 -9.36
C PHE A 45 -9.69 12.17 -9.44
N VAL A 46 -9.41 10.88 -9.33
CA VAL A 46 -8.08 10.30 -9.53
C VAL A 46 -8.20 8.96 -10.24
N GLY A 47 -7.35 8.71 -11.23
CA GLY A 47 -7.38 7.47 -11.97
C GLY A 47 -6.08 7.11 -12.66
N LEU A 48 -5.97 5.83 -12.99
CA LEU A 48 -4.93 5.24 -13.81
C LEU A 48 -5.57 4.60 -15.04
N SER A 49 -4.96 4.83 -16.20
CA SER A 49 -5.32 4.24 -17.48
C SER A 49 -4.07 3.76 -18.22
N TYR A 50 -4.25 3.05 -19.32
CA TYR A 50 -3.18 2.68 -20.23
C TYR A 50 -3.54 3.07 -21.66
N THR A 51 -2.54 3.42 -22.47
CA THR A 51 -2.72 3.91 -23.84
C THR A 51 -2.36 2.84 -24.88
N PRO A 52 -2.82 3.00 -26.14
CA PRO A 52 -2.40 2.17 -27.27
C PRO A 52 -0.90 2.22 -27.56
N ALA A 53 -0.22 3.28 -27.13
CA ALA A 53 1.22 3.48 -27.30
C ALA A 53 2.07 2.78 -26.23
N ASN A 54 1.48 1.86 -25.46
CA ASN A 54 2.13 1.17 -24.36
C ASN A 54 2.60 2.10 -23.23
N GLU A 55 1.95 3.25 -23.05
CA GLU A 55 2.26 4.22 -22.00
C GLU A 55 1.16 4.24 -20.92
N TRP A 56 1.54 4.61 -19.71
CA TRP A 56 0.59 4.87 -18.64
C TRP A 56 -0.10 6.23 -18.84
N GLY A 57 -1.39 6.29 -18.52
CA GLY A 57 -2.16 7.52 -18.41
C GLY A 57 -2.62 7.73 -16.97
N THR A 58 -2.70 8.99 -16.56
CA THR A 58 -3.29 9.38 -15.27
C THR A 58 -4.44 10.33 -15.50
N VAL A 59 -5.46 10.27 -14.65
CA VAL A 59 -6.58 11.21 -14.64
C VAL A 59 -6.61 11.93 -13.32
N PHE A 60 -6.75 13.26 -13.36
CA PHE A 60 -6.90 14.13 -12.21
C PHE A 60 -7.98 15.18 -12.53
N ASP A 61 -9.09 15.21 -11.79
CA ASP A 61 -10.24 16.10 -12.08
C ASP A 61 -10.71 16.02 -13.56
N ASP A 62 -10.93 14.81 -14.08
CA ASP A 62 -11.21 14.51 -15.51
C ASP A 62 -10.11 14.93 -16.50
N ILE A 63 -9.03 15.55 -16.06
CA ILE A 63 -7.90 15.91 -16.92
C ILE A 63 -7.02 14.67 -17.09
N THR A 64 -7.05 14.11 -18.29
CA THR A 64 -6.20 12.97 -18.68
C THR A 64 -4.83 13.46 -19.14
N ARG A 65 -3.78 12.81 -18.63
CA ARG A 65 -2.40 13.05 -19.04
C ARG A 65 -1.70 11.74 -19.31
N THR A 66 -1.13 11.60 -20.50
CA THR A 66 -0.20 10.51 -20.82
C THR A 66 1.16 10.79 -20.18
N ILE A 67 1.77 9.76 -19.60
CA ILE A 67 3.06 9.85 -18.94
C ILE A 67 4.11 9.22 -19.84
N HIS A 68 4.79 10.06 -20.62
CA HIS A 68 5.87 9.65 -21.48
C HIS A 68 7.01 9.01 -20.67
N ASN A 69 7.66 8.01 -21.27
CA ASN A 69 8.71 7.19 -20.66
C ASN A 69 8.25 6.30 -19.48
N SER A 70 6.95 6.25 -19.17
CA SER A 70 6.38 5.30 -18.24
C SER A 70 5.57 4.27 -19.04
N THR A 71 6.15 3.09 -19.24
CA THR A 71 5.59 2.09 -20.16
C THR A 71 5.05 0.85 -19.47
N TRP A 72 4.11 0.19 -20.14
CA TRP A 72 3.54 -1.09 -19.74
C TRP A 72 3.71 -2.16 -20.82
N ARG A 73 3.67 -3.43 -20.42
CA ARG A 73 3.88 -4.60 -21.29
C ARG A 73 2.73 -5.59 -21.13
N PRO A 74 2.19 -6.15 -22.23
CA PRO A 74 1.19 -7.20 -22.15
C PRO A 74 1.66 -8.40 -21.32
N GLY A 75 0.77 -8.96 -20.50
CA GLY A 75 1.03 -10.11 -19.64
C GLY A 75 1.90 -9.84 -18.42
N LYS A 76 2.54 -8.67 -18.29
CA LYS A 76 3.25 -8.28 -17.07
C LYS A 76 2.24 -7.88 -16.00
N GLU A 77 2.47 -8.38 -14.79
CA GLU A 77 1.77 -7.96 -13.59
C GLU A 77 2.38 -6.68 -13.02
N TYR A 78 1.52 -5.75 -12.61
CA TYR A 78 1.88 -4.47 -12.03
C TYR A 78 1.13 -4.25 -10.71
N LYS A 79 1.83 -3.79 -9.69
CA LYS A 79 1.19 -3.28 -8.47
C LYS A 79 0.92 -1.80 -8.66
N VAL A 80 -0.35 -1.40 -8.59
CA VAL A 80 -0.75 -0.02 -8.84
C VAL A 80 -1.43 0.56 -7.62
N ALA A 81 -1.25 1.86 -7.39
CA ALA A 81 -1.89 2.55 -6.28
C ALA A 81 -2.41 3.93 -6.68
N LEU A 82 -3.64 4.25 -6.27
CA LEU A 82 -4.18 5.61 -6.24
C LEU A 82 -4.16 6.09 -4.80
N MET A 83 -3.62 7.28 -4.55
CA MET A 83 -3.62 7.89 -3.23
C MET A 83 -4.19 9.28 -3.27
N LEU A 84 -5.02 9.60 -2.28
CA LEU A 84 -5.54 10.93 -2.04
C LEU A 84 -5.09 11.41 -0.67
N GLN A 85 -4.60 12.64 -0.59
CA GLN A 85 -4.29 13.32 0.66
C GLN A 85 -4.78 14.77 0.60
N GLY A 86 -5.86 15.07 1.32
CA GLY A 86 -6.61 16.30 1.19
C GLY A 86 -7.15 16.47 -0.22
N ASN A 87 -6.55 17.36 -0.99
CA ASN A 87 -6.85 17.65 -2.39
C ASN A 87 -5.68 17.31 -3.32
N LYS A 88 -4.79 16.40 -2.90
CA LYS A 88 -3.63 15.96 -3.68
C LYS A 88 -3.79 14.49 -4.05
N GLY A 89 -4.03 14.24 -5.33
CA GLY A 89 -3.99 12.91 -5.92
C GLY A 89 -2.57 12.52 -6.32
N SER A 90 -2.25 11.22 -6.19
CA SER A 90 -1.03 10.63 -6.73
C SER A 90 -1.25 9.19 -7.16
N VAL A 91 -0.51 8.78 -8.19
CA VAL A 91 -0.64 7.47 -8.85
C VAL A 91 0.72 6.81 -8.91
N TYR A 92 0.80 5.54 -8.50
CA TYR A 92 2.02 4.76 -8.45
C TYR A 92 1.86 3.46 -9.23
N VAL A 93 2.97 3.02 -9.84
CA VAL A 93 3.11 1.71 -10.51
C VAL A 93 4.40 1.08 -10.02
N ASP A 94 4.33 -0.14 -9.51
CA ASP A 94 5.43 -0.88 -8.87
C ASP A 94 6.16 -0.07 -7.79
N GLY A 95 5.41 0.76 -7.05
CA GLY A 95 5.93 1.64 -6.00
C GLY A 95 6.63 2.90 -6.52
N VAL A 96 6.66 3.14 -7.84
CA VAL A 96 7.23 4.34 -8.46
C VAL A 96 6.11 5.34 -8.78
N LEU A 97 6.32 6.61 -8.44
CA LEU A 97 5.38 7.69 -8.75
C LEU A 97 5.29 7.90 -10.27
N VAL A 98 4.10 7.74 -10.83
CA VAL A 98 3.80 7.93 -12.26
C VAL A 98 3.14 9.28 -12.53
N GLY A 99 2.35 9.79 -11.59
CA GLY A 99 1.77 11.12 -11.69
C GLY A 99 1.26 11.63 -10.36
N ASN A 100 1.29 12.95 -10.19
CA ASN A 100 0.71 13.65 -9.06
C ASN A 100 0.13 14.99 -9.49
N THR A 101 -0.64 15.57 -8.58
CA THR A 101 -1.14 16.94 -8.67
C THR A 101 -0.66 17.75 -7.47
N ASN A 102 -0.44 19.05 -7.68
CA ASN A 102 -0.07 19.97 -6.62
C ASN A 102 -1.28 20.35 -5.76
N ILE A 103 -2.40 20.67 -6.42
CA ILE A 103 -3.69 21.08 -5.84
C ILE A 103 -4.75 20.70 -6.89
N LEU A 104 -5.57 19.69 -6.63
CA LEU A 104 -6.82 19.47 -7.39
C LEU A 104 -7.73 20.67 -7.19
N GLN A 105 -8.42 21.11 -8.26
CA GLN A 105 -9.21 22.34 -8.20
C GLN A 105 -10.13 22.29 -6.98
N VAL A 106 -10.06 23.36 -6.20
CA VAL A 106 -10.66 23.49 -4.87
C VAL A 106 -12.01 22.79 -4.82
N LEU A 107 -12.08 21.83 -3.91
CA LEU A 107 -13.26 21.44 -3.15
C LEU A 107 -13.97 22.71 -2.62
N LYS A 108 -14.65 23.49 -3.47
CA LYS A 108 -15.71 24.40 -3.01
C LYS A 108 -16.63 23.52 -2.18
N PRO A 109 -17.07 23.96 -1.00
CA PRO A 109 -17.48 23.11 0.13
C PRO A 109 -18.19 21.87 -0.40
N ARG A 110 -17.50 20.72 -0.32
CA ARG A 110 -17.84 19.48 -1.04
C ARG A 110 -19.36 19.28 -1.04
N LYS A 111 -19.98 19.40 -2.21
CA LYS A 111 -21.31 18.82 -2.42
C LYS A 111 -21.24 17.33 -2.70
N HIS A 112 -20.06 16.82 -3.08
CA HIS A 112 -19.87 15.49 -3.64
C HIS A 112 -18.65 14.82 -2.99
N ASP A 113 -18.89 13.63 -2.45
CA ASP A 113 -17.89 12.76 -1.82
C ASP A 113 -17.38 11.74 -2.86
N ILE A 114 -16.28 11.04 -2.56
CA ILE A 114 -15.87 9.89 -3.40
C ILE A 114 -16.93 8.82 -3.18
N SER A 115 -17.71 8.51 -4.21
CA SER A 115 -18.82 7.55 -4.10
C SER A 115 -18.42 6.15 -4.55
N HIS A 116 -17.59 6.06 -5.59
CA HIS A 116 -17.34 4.82 -6.28
C HIS A 116 -15.87 4.64 -6.66
N PHE A 117 -15.40 3.41 -6.48
CA PHE A 117 -14.14 2.96 -7.06
C PHE A 117 -14.47 2.03 -8.23
N TYR A 118 -13.82 2.28 -9.36
CA TYR A 118 -13.92 1.45 -10.56
C TYR A 118 -12.64 0.65 -10.75
N PHE A 119 -12.80 -0.62 -11.13
CA PHE A 119 -11.70 -1.56 -11.37
C PHE A 119 -11.89 -2.27 -12.70
N GLY A 120 -10.79 -2.47 -13.42
CA GLY A 120 -10.79 -3.15 -14.72
C GLY A 120 -10.91 -2.16 -15.87
N GLY A 121 -11.12 -2.68 -17.07
CA GLY A 121 -11.33 -1.87 -18.26
C GLY A 121 -12.66 -2.16 -18.93
N GLY A 122 -13.03 -1.30 -19.89
CA GLY A 122 -14.29 -1.39 -20.62
C GLY A 122 -14.44 -2.68 -21.45
N GLU A 123 -15.58 -2.78 -22.15
CA GLU A 123 -16.08 -3.97 -22.86
C GLU A 123 -15.06 -4.60 -23.83
N ASN A 124 -14.13 -3.81 -24.36
CA ASN A 124 -13.10 -4.26 -25.31
C ASN A 124 -11.71 -4.48 -24.70
N SER A 125 -11.56 -4.29 -23.39
CA SER A 125 -10.29 -4.47 -22.70
C SER A 125 -10.10 -5.92 -22.25
N SER A 126 -8.86 -6.37 -22.11
CA SER A 126 -8.55 -7.64 -21.45
C SER A 126 -7.59 -7.34 -20.31
N VAL A 127 -8.16 -7.17 -19.12
CA VAL A 127 -7.44 -6.79 -17.90
C VAL A 127 -7.86 -7.76 -16.79
N THR A 128 -6.88 -8.28 -16.06
CA THR A 128 -7.12 -8.94 -14.78
C THR A 128 -6.78 -7.98 -13.67
N VAL A 129 -7.69 -7.80 -12.71
CA VAL A 129 -7.46 -7.08 -11.46
C VAL A 129 -7.61 -8.07 -10.31
N LYS A 130 -6.64 -8.11 -9.40
CA LYS A 130 -6.68 -8.94 -8.19
C LYS A 130 -6.06 -8.19 -7.01
N ASN A 131 -6.25 -8.72 -5.79
CA ASN A 131 -5.64 -8.21 -4.56
C ASN A 131 -5.91 -6.71 -4.36
N VAL A 132 -7.20 -6.33 -4.35
CA VAL A 132 -7.63 -4.95 -4.16
C VAL A 132 -7.71 -4.64 -2.66
N PHE A 133 -6.99 -3.61 -2.23
CA PHE A 133 -6.95 -3.16 -0.83
C PHE A 133 -7.26 -1.66 -0.77
N LEU A 134 -8.12 -1.28 0.19
CA LEU A 134 -8.42 0.13 0.48
C LEU A 134 -7.95 0.44 1.90
N TYR A 135 -7.14 1.48 2.03
CA TYR A 135 -6.63 2.00 3.29
C TYR A 135 -7.19 3.40 3.52
N ASN A 136 -7.60 3.68 4.75
CA ASN A 136 -8.09 4.99 5.21
C ASN A 136 -6.95 5.96 5.60
N ARG A 137 -5.76 5.76 5.03
CA ARG A 137 -4.57 6.58 5.22
C ARG A 137 -3.68 6.49 3.99
N ARG A 138 -2.76 7.43 3.85
CA ARG A 138 -1.67 7.31 2.89
C ARG A 138 -0.72 6.16 3.25
N LEU A 139 -0.20 5.50 2.23
CA LEU A 139 0.90 4.53 2.35
C LEU A 139 2.23 5.17 1.95
N SER A 140 3.31 4.75 2.61
CA SER A 140 4.66 5.06 2.17
C SER A 140 5.06 4.23 0.93
N GLU A 141 6.10 4.64 0.23
CA GLU A 141 6.63 3.87 -0.90
C GLU A 141 7.13 2.48 -0.47
N ASP A 142 7.68 2.37 0.73
CA ASP A 142 8.13 1.09 1.28
C ASP A 142 6.94 0.17 1.62
N GLU A 143 5.87 0.74 2.17
CA GLU A 143 4.63 0.01 2.40
C GLU A 143 4.05 -0.49 1.08
N LEU A 144 4.02 0.34 0.03
CA LEU A 144 3.55 -0.05 -1.31
C LEU A 144 4.35 -1.21 -1.90
N LYS A 145 5.68 -1.24 -1.71
CA LYS A 145 6.54 -2.34 -2.15
C LYS A 145 6.25 -3.63 -1.37
N ALA A 146 5.94 -3.50 -0.08
CA ALA A 146 5.64 -4.62 0.82
C ALA A 146 4.21 -5.20 0.63
N VAL A 147 3.25 -4.43 0.10
CA VAL A 147 1.87 -4.92 -0.11
C VAL A 147 1.88 -6.20 -0.94
N GLY A 148 1.38 -7.31 -0.38
CA GLY A 148 1.32 -8.61 -1.05
C GLY A 148 2.61 -9.44 -1.05
N GLN A 149 3.61 -9.09 -0.23
CA GLN A 149 4.80 -9.92 0.02
C GLN A 149 4.62 -10.91 1.20
N SER A 150 3.39 -11.29 1.52
CA SER A 150 3.11 -12.21 2.63
C SER A 150 3.48 -13.66 2.31
N ASP A 151 4.79 -13.95 2.34
CA ASP A 151 5.37 -15.18 2.92
C ASP A 151 6.05 -14.88 4.27
N VAL A 152 5.70 -13.76 4.91
CA VAL A 152 6.16 -13.47 6.27
C VAL A 152 5.26 -14.25 7.24
N SER A 153 5.75 -15.42 7.64
CA SER A 153 5.25 -16.24 8.75
C SER A 153 4.87 -15.34 9.93
N TRP A 154 3.58 -15.09 10.09
CA TRP A 154 3.04 -14.51 11.31
C TRP A 154 3.13 -15.59 12.37
N LYS A 155 4.29 -15.70 13.03
CA LYS A 155 4.36 -16.38 14.32
C LYS A 155 3.61 -15.48 15.29
N SER A 156 2.30 -15.73 15.45
CA SER A 156 1.58 -15.25 16.63
C SER A 156 2.40 -15.67 17.84
N ALA A 157 2.92 -14.68 18.55
CA ALA A 157 3.33 -14.84 19.93
C ALA A 157 2.07 -15.22 20.71
N GLY A 158 1.82 -16.53 20.79
CA GLY A 158 0.89 -17.11 21.73
C GLY A 158 1.49 -16.91 23.11
N ASP A 159 1.02 -15.86 23.76
CA ASP A 159 0.89 -15.80 25.21
C ASP A 159 0.24 -17.11 25.68
N SER A 160 1.03 -17.95 26.34
CA SER A 160 0.55 -19.09 27.09
C SER A 160 1.27 -19.04 28.42
N SER A 161 0.56 -18.47 29.37
CA SER A 161 0.79 -18.43 30.78
C SER A 161 1.31 -19.76 31.33
N ASP A 162 2.25 -19.56 32.24
CA ASP A 162 2.80 -20.46 33.24
C ASP A 162 1.72 -21.25 34.00
N GLY A 163 2.02 -22.49 34.35
CA GLY A 163 1.17 -23.31 35.22
C GLY A 163 1.10 -24.79 34.85
N SER A 164 2.17 -25.55 35.09
CA SER A 164 2.01 -27.00 35.31
C SER A 164 2.71 -27.42 36.60
N GLU A 165 1.86 -27.80 37.56
CA GLU A 165 2.22 -28.37 38.85
C GLU A 165 2.90 -29.75 38.71
N GLN A 166 3.81 -30.00 39.64
CA GLN A 166 4.56 -31.23 39.83
C GLN A 166 3.67 -32.46 40.01
N ARG A 167 4.03 -33.58 39.38
CA ARG A 167 3.88 -34.92 39.98
C ARG A 167 5.12 -35.78 39.71
N ALA A 168 5.58 -36.41 40.79
CA ALA A 168 6.73 -37.29 40.89
C ALA A 168 6.48 -38.65 40.20
N GLY A 169 7.55 -39.26 39.68
CA GLY A 169 7.50 -40.63 39.17
C GLY A 169 8.78 -41.12 38.47
N GLY A 170 9.84 -41.36 39.24
CA GLY A 170 10.79 -42.49 39.13
C GLY A 170 11.48 -42.89 37.82
N SER A 171 12.82 -42.92 37.91
CA SER A 171 13.72 -44.04 37.57
C SER A 171 14.51 -44.03 36.24
N PHE A 172 15.79 -43.63 36.39
CA PHE A 172 17.06 -44.17 35.88
C PHE A 172 17.16 -44.77 34.47
N ASN A 173 18.08 -44.22 33.67
CA ASN A 173 19.32 -44.93 33.31
C ASN A 173 20.40 -43.95 32.82
N ALA A 174 21.61 -44.16 33.36
CA ALA A 174 22.84 -43.43 33.07
C ALA A 174 23.85 -44.36 32.38
N SER A 175 24.58 -43.82 31.41
CA SER A 175 25.96 -44.17 31.02
C SER A 175 26.30 -43.25 29.82
N GLU A 176 27.08 -42.16 29.97
CA GLU A 176 28.56 -42.09 29.82
C GLU A 176 29.03 -42.62 28.45
N GLN A 177 29.91 -41.98 27.65
CA GLN A 177 31.09 -41.18 27.99
C GLN A 177 31.78 -40.63 26.69
N HIS A 178 32.64 -39.60 26.85
CA HIS A 178 33.80 -39.18 26.02
C HIS A 178 33.60 -38.50 24.64
N ALA A 179 34.48 -37.64 24.10
CA ALA A 179 35.52 -36.66 24.52
C ALA A 179 36.36 -36.37 23.25
N GLY A 180 36.77 -35.12 22.99
CA GLY A 180 37.68 -34.73 21.89
C GLY A 180 37.06 -33.66 20.99
N ASP A 181 37.25 -32.36 21.19
CA ASP A 181 38.47 -31.52 21.10
C ASP A 181 38.74 -30.96 19.68
N GLY A 182 38.97 -29.64 19.64
CA GLY A 182 39.65 -28.91 18.56
C GLY A 182 38.82 -28.36 17.40
N SER A 183 38.48 -27.06 17.42
CA SER A 183 39.01 -26.09 16.44
C SER A 183 38.47 -24.67 16.66
N THR A 184 39.40 -23.75 16.91
CA THR A 184 39.24 -22.30 17.07
C THR A 184 39.15 -21.56 15.73
N ARG A 185 38.23 -20.60 15.55
CA ARG A 185 38.53 -19.20 15.14
C ARG A 185 37.28 -18.32 14.93
N ALA A 186 37.33 -17.14 15.58
CA ALA A 186 36.69 -15.84 15.30
C ALA A 186 35.13 -15.81 15.43
N ASP A 187 34.48 -15.26 16.47
CA ASP A 187 34.70 -14.01 17.23
C ASP A 187 34.74 -12.79 16.28
N VAL A 188 33.96 -11.72 16.34
CA VAL A 188 32.99 -11.08 17.26
C VAL A 188 32.15 -10.16 16.34
N PHE A 189 30.85 -9.90 16.52
CA PHE A 189 30.31 -8.73 17.23
C PHE A 189 28.78 -8.89 17.37
N ARG A 190 28.37 -9.40 18.54
CA ARG A 190 27.11 -9.03 19.21
C ARG A 190 27.49 -8.08 20.34
N VAL A 191 26.80 -6.92 20.40
CA VAL A 191 26.45 -6.08 21.58
C VAL A 191 25.91 -4.79 20.95
N SER A 192 24.58 -4.63 20.79
CA SER A 192 23.65 -4.05 21.76
C SER A 192 24.15 -2.75 22.39
N ILE A 193 23.58 -1.60 22.04
CA ILE A 193 22.92 -0.72 23.02
C ILE A 193 22.32 0.52 22.36
N LEU A 194 21.09 0.78 22.80
CA LEU A 194 20.32 2.01 22.72
C LEU A 194 21.17 3.27 22.83
N LEU A 195 21.04 4.18 21.85
CA LEU A 195 21.24 5.61 22.06
C LEU A 195 19.95 6.34 21.67
N LEU A 196 19.09 6.50 22.68
CA LEU A 196 18.43 7.76 23.08
C LEU A 196 17.71 8.51 21.94
N LEU A 197 16.39 8.40 21.76
CA LEU A 197 15.39 9.15 22.56
C LEU A 197 16.00 10.34 23.30
N TRP A 198 16.34 11.42 22.60
CA TRP A 198 16.60 12.72 23.21
C TRP A 198 16.38 13.85 22.19
N LEU A 199 15.11 14.11 21.83
CA LEU A 199 14.73 15.42 21.30
C LEU A 199 13.22 15.66 21.47
N TRP A 200 12.75 15.48 22.70
CA TRP A 200 11.55 16.14 23.22
C TRP A 200 11.94 16.81 24.54
N GLY A 201 11.78 18.14 24.62
CA GLY A 201 11.78 18.88 25.88
C GLY A 201 12.85 19.97 25.99
N PHE A 202 12.43 21.12 26.53
CA PHE A 202 13.14 22.38 26.81
C PHE A 202 13.24 23.32 25.60
N ALA A 203 12.68 24.54 25.60
CA ALA A 203 12.30 25.38 26.71
C ALA A 203 11.13 26.33 26.37
N ALA A 204 10.16 26.39 27.28
CA ALA A 204 9.53 27.65 27.64
C ALA A 204 10.54 28.47 28.46
N LEU A 205 10.66 29.77 28.17
CA LEU A 205 10.72 30.91 29.11
C LEU A 205 11.49 32.09 28.48
N CYS A 206 10.73 33.08 28.01
CA CYS A 206 10.86 34.54 28.25
C CYS A 206 9.82 35.26 27.39
#